data_AF-A0A4Y7KCZ6-F1
#
_entry.id   AF-A0A4Y7KCZ6-F1
#
_cell.length_a   1.000
_cell.length_b   1.000
_cell.length_c   1.000
_cell.angle_alpha   90.00
_cell.angle_beta   90.00
_cell.angle_gamma   90.00
#
_symmetry.space_group_name_H-M   'P 1'
#
loop_
_entity.id
_entity.type
_entity.pdbx_description
1 polymer ?
#
loop_
_entity_poly.entity_id
_entity_poly.type
_entity_poly.pdbx_seq_one_letter_code
_entity_poly.pdbx_strand_id
1 'polypeptide(L)'
;MHCVGTASFSIVVNGQAEGFFVSERGLRQGFPLSPYLFILCSQGLTWLMRKMESNALYNGYRVNRSAPVVSHLMFADDLLLFGTLDNRTIETLLPILSIYAAWSGQNANMQKSAVFFSKGVEHNRRLEVAEILGVKQMESSDKYLGHQLLKSAHLTTSHDFLEEKFNSKTAEWKRIFLTHAGRTMLIQTELGLIPPYYMATSLLPKKTLNKLTRIMRNFWWGHDKEVRKMHFINWE
;
A
#
# COMPACT_ATOMS: atom_id res chain seq x y z
N MET A 1 18.84 -17.94 -19.27
CA MET A 1 18.27 -16.88 -18.39
C MET A 1 17.62 -15.76 -19.22
N HIS A 2 16.52 -16.04 -19.94
CA HIS A 2 15.89 -15.03 -20.81
C HIS A 2 15.15 -13.92 -20.03
N CYS A 3 14.63 -14.21 -18.84
CA CYS A 3 13.92 -13.21 -18.02
C CYS A 3 14.84 -12.10 -17.47
N VAL A 4 16.13 -12.39 -17.29
CA VAL A 4 17.09 -11.50 -16.60
C VAL A 4 18.05 -10.85 -17.58
N GLY A 5 18.56 -11.59 -18.57
CA GLY A 5 19.62 -11.10 -19.46
C GLY A 5 19.19 -10.66 -20.86
N THR A 6 17.94 -10.89 -21.28
CA THR A 6 17.48 -10.57 -22.65
C THR A 6 16.36 -9.53 -22.67
N ALA A 7 16.21 -8.74 -21.60
CA ALA A 7 15.26 -7.64 -21.61
C ALA A 7 15.82 -6.48 -22.46
N SER A 8 15.15 -6.20 -23.58
CA SER A 8 15.40 -5.03 -24.41
C SER A 8 14.22 -4.07 -24.32
N PHE A 9 14.51 -2.78 -24.28
CA PHE A 9 13.52 -1.71 -24.24
C PHE A 9 13.67 -0.81 -25.47
N SER A 10 12.57 -0.18 -25.87
CA SER A 10 12.50 0.83 -26.93
C SER A 10 11.81 2.07 -26.37
N ILE A 11 12.16 3.26 -26.86
CA ILE A 11 11.53 4.50 -26.41
C ILE A 11 10.40 4.84 -27.38
N VAL A 12 9.22 5.17 -26.87
CA VAL A 12 8.13 5.63 -27.73
C VAL A 12 8.29 7.12 -27.99
N VAL A 13 8.60 7.49 -29.24
CA VAL A 13 8.68 8.87 -29.72
C VAL A 13 7.59 9.08 -30.75
N ASN A 14 6.70 10.05 -30.51
CA ASN A 14 5.54 10.34 -31.39
C ASN A 14 4.65 9.11 -31.69
N GLY A 15 4.52 8.19 -30.73
CA GLY A 15 3.69 6.99 -30.88
C GLY A 15 4.36 5.83 -31.62
N GLN A 16 5.61 5.98 -32.07
CA GLN A 16 6.40 4.90 -32.66
C GLN A 16 7.55 4.50 -31.74
N ALA A 17 7.83 3.21 -31.67
CA ALA A 17 8.95 2.68 -30.91
C ALA A 17 10.25 2.93 -31.68
N GLU A 18 11.15 3.70 -31.08
CA GLU A 18 12.43 4.10 -31.66
C GLU A 18 13.60 3.49 -30.87
N GLY A 19 14.50 2.86 -31.62
CA GLY A 19 15.71 2.21 -31.09
C GLY A 19 15.45 1.01 -30.17
N PHE A 20 16.52 0.27 -29.89
CA PHE A 20 16.52 -0.78 -28.88
C PHE A 20 17.78 -0.67 -28.04
N PHE A 21 17.63 -0.80 -26.72
CA PHE A 21 18.74 -0.91 -25.79
C PHE A 21 18.50 -2.05 -24.82
N VAL A 22 19.58 -2.72 -24.43
CA VAL A 22 19.55 -3.87 -23.52
C VAL A 22 19.58 -3.35 -22.08
N SER A 23 18.79 -3.97 -21.21
CA SER A 23 18.80 -3.68 -19.79
C SER A 23 19.94 -4.41 -19.09
N GLU A 24 20.81 -3.66 -18.41
CA GLU A 24 21.85 -4.25 -17.55
C GLU A 24 21.33 -4.56 -16.13
N ARG A 25 20.22 -3.93 -15.72
CA ARG A 25 19.64 -4.04 -14.37
C ARG A 25 18.14 -4.02 -14.41
N GLY A 26 17.54 -4.81 -13.51
CA GLY A 26 16.10 -4.86 -13.31
C GLY A 26 15.47 -6.10 -13.93
N LEU A 27 14.23 -6.37 -13.51
CA LEU A 27 13.44 -7.49 -13.99
C LEU A 27 12.34 -6.95 -14.90
N ARG A 28 12.08 -7.65 -16.00
CA ARG A 28 11.06 -7.23 -16.97
C ARG A 28 9.67 -7.24 -16.33
N GLN A 29 9.02 -6.09 -16.26
CA GLN A 29 7.62 -6.00 -15.82
C GLN A 29 6.70 -6.76 -16.79
N GLY A 30 5.69 -7.44 -16.24
CA GLY A 30 4.76 -8.27 -17.01
C GLY A 30 5.28 -9.67 -17.38
N PHE A 31 6.56 -9.99 -17.12
CA PHE A 31 7.05 -11.35 -17.30
C PHE A 31 6.66 -12.23 -16.09
N PRO A 32 6.06 -13.42 -16.28
CA PRO A 32 5.51 -14.23 -15.18
C PRO A 32 6.50 -14.61 -14.07
N LEU A 33 7.80 -14.71 -14.40
CA LEU A 33 8.85 -15.10 -13.44
C LEU A 33 9.41 -13.92 -12.64
N SER A 34 9.28 -12.68 -13.13
CA SER A 34 9.86 -11.49 -12.49
C SER A 34 9.42 -11.31 -11.04
N PRO A 35 8.13 -11.48 -10.66
CA PRO A 35 7.71 -11.36 -9.27
C PRO A 35 8.41 -12.36 -8.33
N TYR A 36 8.62 -13.60 -8.78
CA TYR A 36 9.28 -14.63 -7.98
C TYR A 36 10.76 -14.31 -7.76
N LEU A 37 11.45 -13.87 -8.81
CA LEU A 37 12.84 -13.44 -8.71
C LEU A 37 12.99 -12.23 -7.79
N PHE A 38 12.05 -11.29 -7.85
CA PHE A 38 12.02 -10.16 -6.94
C PHE A 38 11.92 -10.62 -5.47
N ILE A 39 11.00 -11.55 -5.16
CA ILE A 39 10.81 -12.09 -3.81
C ILE A 39 12.05 -12.87 -3.34
N LEU A 40 12.69 -13.65 -4.23
CA LEU A 40 13.91 -14.38 -3.90
C LEU A 40 15.05 -13.44 -3.52
N CYS A 41 15.23 -12.34 -4.25
CA CYS A 41 16.19 -11.29 -3.87
C CYS A 41 15.82 -10.66 -2.53
N SER A 42 14.53 -10.36 -2.32
CA SER A 42 14.04 -9.72 -1.11
C SER A 42 14.18 -10.59 0.15
N GLN A 43 14.21 -11.91 -0.01
CA GLN A 43 14.49 -12.86 1.08
C GLN A 43 15.88 -12.67 1.70
N GLY A 44 16.84 -12.09 0.97
CA GLY A 44 18.15 -11.71 1.50
C GLY A 44 18.03 -10.71 2.67
N LEU A 45 17.09 -9.76 2.59
CA LEU A 45 16.83 -8.82 3.68
C LEU A 45 16.31 -9.56 4.91
N THR A 46 15.38 -10.51 4.74
CA THR A 46 14.87 -11.32 5.84
C THR A 46 15.98 -12.09 6.56
N TRP A 47 16.92 -12.66 5.80
CA TRP A 47 18.08 -13.34 6.36
C TRP A 47 18.98 -12.39 7.16
N LEU A 48 19.24 -11.20 6.62
CA LEU A 48 20.04 -10.18 7.29
C LEU A 48 19.37 -9.74 8.60
N MET A 49 18.08 -9.41 8.57
CA MET A 49 17.30 -9.03 9.77
C MET A 49 17.38 -10.10 10.85
N ARG A 50 17.15 -11.38 10.50
CA ARG A 50 17.23 -12.50 11.45
C ARG A 50 18.61 -12.64 12.08
N LYS A 51 19.67 -12.42 11.31
CA LYS A 51 21.05 -12.45 11.81
C LYS A 51 21.32 -11.30 12.78
N MET A 52 20.78 -10.11 12.51
CA MET A 52 20.91 -8.97 13.43
C MET A 52 20.12 -9.19 14.71
N GLU A 53 18.94 -9.81 14.62
CA GLU A 53 18.15 -10.22 15.79
C GLU A 53 18.85 -11.29 16.63
N SER A 54 19.43 -12.33 16.01
CA SER A 54 20.16 -13.38 16.73
C SER A 54 21.40 -12.85 17.47
N ASN A 55 22.01 -11.79 16.94
CA ASN A 55 23.16 -11.13 17.54
C ASN A 55 22.77 -10.02 18.54
N ALA A 56 21.47 -9.88 18.84
CA ALA A 56 20.89 -8.82 19.66
C ALA A 56 21.23 -7.39 19.19
N LEU A 57 21.59 -7.22 17.91
CA LEU A 57 21.89 -5.93 17.29
C LEU A 57 20.62 -5.19 16.85
N TYR A 58 19.56 -5.95 16.57
CA TYR A 58 18.26 -5.42 16.20
C TYR A 58 17.19 -6.10 17.04
N ASN A 59 16.26 -5.32 17.60
CA ASN A 59 15.18 -5.85 18.41
C ASN A 59 13.85 -5.61 17.69
N GLY A 60 13.26 -6.66 17.12
CA GLY A 60 11.93 -6.58 16.52
C GLY A 60 10.83 -6.28 17.53
N TYR A 61 9.64 -5.96 17.02
CA TYR A 61 8.47 -5.67 17.85
C TYR A 61 7.78 -6.95 18.32
N ARG A 62 7.27 -6.94 19.57
CA ARG A 62 6.47 -8.04 20.11
C ARG A 62 5.16 -7.50 20.69
N VAL A 63 4.04 -8.03 20.21
CA VAL A 63 2.69 -7.60 20.65
C VAL A 63 2.44 -7.94 22.13
N ASN A 64 2.84 -9.12 22.56
CA ASN A 64 2.76 -9.57 23.96
C ASN A 64 3.87 -10.59 24.24
N ARG A 65 4.10 -10.97 25.51
CA ARG A 65 5.24 -11.83 25.89
C ARG A 65 5.29 -13.18 25.15
N SER A 66 4.13 -13.75 24.82
CA SER A 66 3.99 -15.05 24.16
C SER A 66 3.94 -14.96 22.63
N ALA A 67 3.80 -13.76 22.06
CA ALA A 67 3.73 -13.56 20.62
C ALA A 67 5.11 -13.69 19.98
N PRO A 68 5.20 -14.15 18.72
CA PRO A 68 6.43 -14.09 17.97
C PRO A 68 6.91 -12.64 17.81
N VAL A 69 8.23 -12.49 17.73
CA VAL A 69 8.84 -11.21 17.38
C VAL A 69 8.65 -10.97 15.89
N VAL A 70 8.23 -9.77 15.52
CA VAL A 70 8.07 -9.32 14.13
C VAL A 70 9.05 -8.18 13.92
N SER A 71 10.04 -8.38 13.05
CA SER A 71 11.00 -7.34 12.65
C SER A 71 10.64 -6.65 11.34
N HIS A 72 9.93 -7.33 10.44
CA HIS A 72 9.59 -6.78 9.13
C HIS A 72 8.38 -7.48 8.50
N LEU A 73 7.68 -6.75 7.64
CA LEU A 73 6.67 -7.26 6.70
C LEU A 73 6.99 -6.73 5.30
N MET A 74 6.84 -7.58 4.28
CA MET A 74 7.20 -7.24 2.90
C MET A 74 6.05 -7.61 1.97
N PHE A 75 5.69 -6.68 1.09
CA PHE A 75 4.75 -6.92 -0.01
C PHE A 75 5.30 -6.25 -1.27
N ALA A 76 5.83 -7.05 -2.19
CA ALA A 76 6.61 -6.51 -3.32
C ALA A 76 7.64 -5.48 -2.82
N ASP A 77 7.61 -4.25 -3.34
CA ASP A 77 8.49 -3.14 -2.97
C ASP A 77 8.09 -2.42 -1.67
N ASP A 78 6.90 -2.68 -1.14
CA ASP A 78 6.43 -2.09 0.12
C ASP A 78 6.99 -2.85 1.34
N LEU A 79 7.91 -2.20 2.06
CA LEU A 79 8.57 -2.72 3.26
C LEU A 79 8.09 -1.98 4.52
N LEU A 80 7.64 -2.73 5.53
CA LEU A 80 7.46 -2.25 6.89
C LEU A 80 8.52 -2.86 7.80
N LEU A 81 9.20 -2.00 8.57
CA LEU A 81 10.20 -2.39 9.55
C LEU A 81 9.67 -2.09 10.95
N PHE A 82 9.86 -3.04 11.87
CA PHE A 82 9.38 -2.98 13.24
C PHE A 82 10.55 -3.13 14.18
N GLY A 83 10.72 -2.19 15.09
CA GLY A 83 11.77 -2.27 16.10
C GLY A 83 11.46 -1.48 17.36
N THR A 84 12.27 -1.69 18.39
CA THR A 84 12.23 -0.90 19.62
C THR A 84 13.03 0.40 19.49
N LEU A 85 12.76 1.37 20.37
CA LEU A 85 13.34 2.72 20.32
C LEU A 85 14.74 2.83 20.98
N ASP A 86 15.44 1.71 21.14
CA ASP A 86 16.81 1.72 21.66
C ASP A 86 17.80 2.19 20.59
N ASN A 87 18.85 2.89 21.02
CA ASN A 87 19.89 3.43 20.12
C ASN A 87 20.48 2.35 19.21
N ARG A 88 20.71 1.15 19.76
CA ARG A 88 21.30 0.04 19.02
C ARG A 88 20.44 -0.36 17.82
N THR A 89 19.13 -0.52 18.01
CA THR A 89 18.19 -0.83 16.92
C THR A 89 18.12 0.29 15.87
N ILE A 90 18.10 1.55 16.31
CA ILE A 90 18.03 2.73 15.42
C ILE A 90 19.30 2.84 14.57
N GLU A 91 20.47 2.78 15.20
CA GLU A 91 21.78 2.88 14.53
C GLU A 91 22.05 1.70 13.61
N THR A 92 21.44 0.53 13.88
CA THR A 92 21.62 -0.68 13.07
C THR A 92 20.74 -0.69 11.82
N LEU A 93 19.62 0.05 11.81
CA LEU A 93 18.63 -0.03 10.74
C LEU A 93 19.18 0.43 9.39
N LEU A 94 19.84 1.59 9.33
CA LEU A 94 20.43 2.10 8.09
C LEU A 94 21.55 1.19 7.54
N PRO A 95 22.51 0.71 8.35
CA PRO A 95 23.48 -0.29 7.92
C PRO A 95 22.86 -1.55 7.32
N ILE A 96 21.77 -2.07 7.89
CA ILE A 96 21.06 -3.22 7.32
C ILE A 96 20.58 -2.90 5.90
N LEU A 97 19.93 -1.75 5.71
CA LEU A 97 19.43 -1.34 4.40
C LEU A 97 20.56 -1.10 3.41
N SER A 98 21.69 -0.52 3.83
CA SER A 98 22.87 -0.32 2.99
C SER A 98 23.51 -1.64 2.55
N ILE A 99 23.65 -2.61 3.45
CA ILE A 99 24.18 -3.93 3.13
C ILE A 99 23.25 -4.65 2.15
N TYR A 100 21.94 -4.62 2.42
CA TYR A 100 20.95 -5.20 1.52
C TYR A 100 20.97 -4.56 0.13
N ALA A 101 21.08 -3.22 0.06
CA ALA A 101 21.18 -2.50 -1.20
C ALA A 101 22.46 -2.87 -1.97
N ALA A 102 23.58 -3.06 -1.28
CA ALA A 102 24.83 -3.50 -1.90
C ALA A 102 24.73 -4.93 -2.46
N TRP A 103 24.00 -5.84 -1.79
CA TRP A 103 23.82 -7.21 -2.24
C TRP A 103 22.82 -7.36 -3.39
N SER A 104 21.70 -6.63 -3.32
CA SER A 104 20.56 -6.80 -4.23
C SER A 104 20.51 -5.77 -5.35
N GLY A 105 21.19 -4.63 -5.20
CA GLY A 105 21.01 -3.44 -6.03
C GLY A 105 19.72 -2.67 -5.77
N GLN A 106 18.88 -3.10 -4.81
CA GLN A 106 17.62 -2.44 -4.47
C GLN A 106 17.82 -1.41 -3.36
N ASN A 107 17.54 -0.14 -3.66
CA ASN A 107 17.67 0.95 -2.71
C ASN A 107 16.31 1.36 -2.13
N ALA A 108 16.27 1.60 -0.81
CA ALA A 108 15.10 2.19 -0.17
C ALA A 108 14.93 3.65 -0.60
N ASN A 109 13.70 4.04 -0.92
CA ASN A 109 13.39 5.43 -1.26
C ASN A 109 13.09 6.23 0.01
N MET A 110 14.11 6.89 0.56
CA MET A 110 13.99 7.64 1.82
C MET A 110 12.97 8.79 1.77
N GLN A 111 12.70 9.35 0.58
CA GLN A 111 11.69 10.41 0.41
C GLN A 111 10.25 9.87 0.52
N LYS A 112 10.04 8.61 0.15
CA LYS A 112 8.74 7.91 0.30
C LYS A 112 8.62 7.20 1.64
N SER A 113 9.74 6.86 2.27
CA SER A 113 9.78 6.25 3.59
C SER A 113 9.33 7.21 4.67
N ALA A 114 8.72 6.65 5.72
CA ALA A 114 8.30 7.40 6.89
C ALA A 114 8.39 6.51 8.14
N VAL A 115 8.53 7.14 9.30
CA VAL A 115 8.60 6.46 10.61
C VAL A 115 7.37 6.77 11.46
N PHE A 116 6.86 5.76 12.15
CA PHE A 116 5.81 5.91 13.15
C PHE A 116 6.34 5.57 14.54
N PHE A 117 5.89 6.33 15.54
CA PHE A 117 6.27 6.15 16.94
C PHE A 117 5.06 5.81 17.80
N SER A 118 5.25 4.93 18.78
CA SER A 118 4.21 4.59 19.74
C SER A 118 3.76 5.80 20.58
N LYS A 119 2.55 5.71 21.13
CA LYS A 119 2.07 6.68 22.11
C LYS A 119 3.04 6.71 23.30
N GLY A 120 3.37 7.92 23.78
CA GLY A 120 4.25 8.12 24.94
C GLY A 120 5.72 8.42 24.61
N VAL A 121 6.17 8.29 23.37
CA VAL A 121 7.52 8.73 22.99
C VAL A 121 7.60 10.26 23.01
N GLU A 122 8.61 10.84 23.66
CA GLU A 122 8.83 12.29 23.73
C GLU A 122 9.05 12.92 22.35
N HIS A 123 8.57 14.16 22.17
CA HIS A 123 8.64 14.84 20.87
C HIS A 123 10.08 15.01 20.36
N ASN A 124 11.00 15.44 21.23
CA ASN A 124 12.40 15.63 20.88
C ASN A 124 13.05 14.34 20.39
N ARG A 125 12.76 13.22 21.08
CA ARG A 125 13.26 11.90 20.70
C ARG A 125 12.74 11.45 19.33
N ARG A 126 11.49 11.78 18.99
CA ARG A 126 10.93 11.46 17.65
C ARG A 126 11.63 12.24 16.54
N LEU A 127 11.90 13.53 16.77
CA LEU A 127 12.61 14.37 15.82
C LEU A 127 14.03 13.85 15.59
N GLU A 128 14.75 13.56 16.67
CA GLU A 128 16.09 12.99 16.64
C GLU A 128 16.14 11.68 15.84
N VAL A 129 15.25 10.73 16.14
CA VAL A 129 15.23 9.44 15.44
C VAL A 129 14.81 9.59 13.97
N ALA A 130 13.87 10.47 13.66
CA ALA A 130 13.49 10.75 12.28
C ALA A 130 14.65 11.36 11.47
N GLU A 131 15.44 12.24 12.10
CA GLU A 131 16.65 12.82 11.52
C GLU A 131 17.76 11.78 11.32
N ILE A 132 18.04 10.95 12.33
CA ILE A 132 19.03 9.85 12.23
C ILE A 132 18.67 8.91 11.08
N LEU A 133 17.39 8.55 10.96
CA LEU A 133 16.91 7.67 9.89
C LEU A 133 16.78 8.39 8.55
N GLY A 134 16.80 9.72 8.51
CA GLY A 134 16.62 10.52 7.29
C GLY A 134 15.24 10.37 6.66
N VAL A 135 14.18 10.20 7.46
CA VAL A 135 12.80 10.00 6.99
C VAL A 135 11.83 10.97 7.67
N LYS A 136 10.70 11.23 7.02
CA LYS A 136 9.62 12.01 7.64
C LYS A 136 8.86 11.19 8.69
N GLN A 137 8.19 11.87 9.61
CA GLN A 137 7.22 11.20 10.50
C GLN A 137 5.94 10.87 9.73
N MET A 138 5.34 9.72 10.02
CA MET A 138 4.07 9.32 9.42
C MET A 138 2.92 10.21 9.89
N GLU A 139 2.07 10.59 8.94
CA GLU A 139 0.83 11.30 9.17
C GLU A 139 -0.37 10.33 9.20
N SER A 140 -1.48 10.77 9.80
CA SER A 140 -2.72 9.97 9.83
C SER A 140 -3.33 9.70 8.44
N SER A 141 -2.92 10.48 7.45
CA SER A 141 -3.31 10.37 6.04
C SER A 141 -2.54 9.27 5.30
N ASP A 142 -1.33 8.93 5.76
CA ASP A 142 -0.43 7.97 5.11
C ASP A 142 -1.07 6.58 5.02
N LYS A 143 -0.79 5.90 3.91
CA LYS A 143 -1.42 4.62 3.56
C LYS A 143 -0.35 3.55 3.35
N TYR A 144 -0.63 2.35 3.80
CA TYR A 144 0.10 1.14 3.46
C TYR A 144 -0.86 0.15 2.80
N LEU A 145 -0.55 -0.30 1.58
CA LEU A 145 -1.45 -1.14 0.75
C LEU A 145 -2.87 -0.55 0.65
N GLY A 146 -2.99 0.78 0.64
CA GLY A 146 -4.26 1.49 0.60
C GLY A 146 -5.00 1.62 1.94
N HIS A 147 -4.52 1.02 3.03
CA HIS A 147 -5.08 1.13 4.39
C HIS A 147 -4.42 2.27 5.18
N GLN A 148 -5.23 3.05 5.90
CA GLN A 148 -4.74 4.11 6.80
C GLN A 148 -4.39 3.51 8.16
N LEU A 149 -3.13 3.08 8.33
CA LEU A 149 -2.67 2.32 9.51
C LEU A 149 -2.88 3.05 10.84
N LEU A 150 -2.78 4.38 10.84
CA LEU A 150 -2.80 5.18 12.06
C LEU A 150 -4.21 5.60 12.51
N LYS A 151 -5.23 5.39 11.66
CA LYS A 151 -6.60 5.76 11.99
C LYS A 151 -7.33 4.62 12.68
N SER A 152 -8.14 4.98 13.67
CA SER A 152 -8.97 4.00 14.39
C SER A 152 -10.03 3.40 13.45
N ALA A 153 -10.01 2.08 13.30
CA ALA A 153 -10.99 1.34 12.50
C ALA A 153 -12.44 1.47 13.01
N HIS A 154 -12.67 1.94 14.23
CA HIS A 154 -14.01 2.07 14.77
C HIS A 154 -14.70 3.40 14.40
N LEU A 155 -13.91 4.41 14.01
CA LEU A 155 -14.46 5.73 13.69
C LEU A 155 -14.99 5.75 12.26
N THR A 156 -16.21 6.28 12.11
CA THR A 156 -16.79 6.51 10.77
C THR A 156 -15.90 7.39 9.90
N THR A 157 -15.27 8.40 10.50
CA THR A 157 -14.39 9.38 9.82
C THR A 157 -13.12 8.77 9.24
N SER A 158 -12.67 7.63 9.78
CA SER A 158 -11.54 6.88 9.24
C SER A 158 -11.84 6.29 7.86
N HIS A 159 -13.11 6.20 7.47
CA HIS A 159 -13.57 5.57 6.23
C HIS A 159 -14.12 6.56 5.20
N ASP A 160 -14.03 7.87 5.46
CA ASP A 160 -14.55 8.88 4.53
C ASP A 160 -13.83 8.82 3.16
N PHE A 161 -12.57 8.36 3.13
CA PHE A 161 -11.84 8.12 1.88
C PHE A 161 -12.49 7.04 0.99
N LEU A 162 -13.25 6.10 1.57
CA LEU A 162 -14.00 5.10 0.79
C LEU A 162 -15.18 5.76 0.08
N GLU A 163 -15.84 6.70 0.75
CA GLU A 163 -16.92 7.48 0.16
C GLU A 163 -16.40 8.29 -1.03
N GLU A 164 -15.26 8.96 -0.86
CA GLU A 164 -14.58 9.69 -1.93
C GLU A 164 -14.20 8.77 -3.10
N LYS A 165 -13.65 7.58 -2.83
CA LYS A 165 -13.30 6.58 -3.86
C LYS A 165 -14.51 6.08 -4.65
N PHE A 166 -15.66 5.91 -4.00
CA PHE A 166 -16.90 5.53 -4.68
C PHE A 166 -17.44 6.69 -5.53
N ASN A 167 -17.40 7.91 -4.99
CA ASN A 167 -17.85 9.09 -5.71
C ASN A 167 -16.99 9.39 -6.94
N SER A 168 -15.67 9.25 -6.86
CA SER A 168 -14.77 9.48 -7.99
C SER A 168 -15.01 8.49 -9.13
N LYS A 169 -15.08 7.17 -8.82
CA LYS A 169 -15.38 6.12 -9.82
C LYS A 169 -16.75 6.33 -10.47
N THR A 170 -17.79 6.56 -9.66
CA THR A 170 -19.14 6.76 -10.21
C THR A 170 -19.27 8.04 -11.03
N ALA A 171 -18.57 9.11 -10.67
CA ALA A 171 -18.51 10.33 -11.45
C ALA A 171 -17.82 10.13 -12.81
N GLU A 172 -16.74 9.33 -12.85
CA GLU A 172 -16.05 8.97 -14.09
C GLU A 172 -16.97 8.16 -15.02
N TRP A 173 -17.64 7.13 -14.50
CA TRP A 173 -18.53 6.28 -15.30
C TRP A 173 -19.80 6.96 -15.77
N LYS A 174 -20.30 7.95 -15.03
CA LYS A 174 -21.45 8.77 -15.47
C LYS A 174 -21.18 9.55 -16.75
N ARG A 175 -19.91 9.81 -17.09
CA ARG A 175 -19.54 10.45 -18.37
C ARG A 175 -19.77 9.53 -19.57
N ILE A 176 -20.03 8.25 -19.33
CA ILE A 176 -20.28 7.24 -20.34
C ILE A 176 -21.78 6.92 -20.34
N PHE A 177 -22.38 6.82 -21.53
CA PHE A 177 -23.77 6.36 -21.67
C PHE A 177 -23.85 4.85 -21.38
N LEU A 178 -24.17 4.52 -20.12
CA LEU A 178 -24.26 3.14 -19.65
C LEU A 178 -25.71 2.66 -19.53
N THR A 179 -25.95 1.43 -19.99
CA THR A 179 -27.21 0.71 -19.74
C THR A 179 -27.29 0.26 -18.27
N HIS A 180 -28.50 -0.10 -17.80
CA HIS A 180 -28.66 -0.68 -16.46
C HIS A 180 -27.81 -1.95 -16.26
N ALA A 181 -27.69 -2.79 -17.29
CA ALA A 181 -26.82 -3.97 -17.27
C ALA A 181 -25.34 -3.57 -17.08
N GLY A 182 -24.84 -2.58 -17.84
CA GLY A 182 -23.48 -2.09 -17.71
C GLY A 182 -23.18 -1.49 -16.33
N ARG A 183 -24.14 -0.74 -15.75
CA ARG A 183 -24.01 -0.22 -14.38
C ARG A 183 -23.98 -1.33 -13.34
N THR A 184 -24.80 -2.36 -13.50
CA THR A 184 -24.82 -3.53 -12.60
C THR A 184 -23.49 -4.26 -12.63
N MET A 185 -22.94 -4.48 -13.83
CA MET A 185 -21.63 -5.08 -14.01
C MET A 185 -20.54 -4.28 -13.28
N LEU A 186 -20.44 -2.97 -13.52
CA LEU A 186 -19.45 -2.11 -12.85
C LEU A 186 -19.62 -2.09 -11.33
N ILE A 187 -20.85 -2.09 -10.84
CA ILE A 187 -21.11 -2.19 -9.41
C ILE A 187 -20.56 -3.51 -8.87
N GLN A 188 -20.81 -4.65 -9.53
CA GLN A 188 -20.39 -5.96 -9.05
C GLN A 188 -18.88 -6.18 -9.17
N THR A 189 -18.27 -5.81 -10.30
CA THR A 189 -16.86 -6.10 -10.60
C THR A 189 -15.90 -5.12 -9.95
N GLU A 190 -16.34 -3.90 -9.63
CA GLU A 190 -15.47 -2.86 -9.08
C GLU A 190 -15.93 -2.42 -7.69
N LEU A 191 -17.11 -1.80 -7.57
CA LEU A 191 -17.55 -1.24 -6.29
C LEU A 191 -17.82 -2.31 -5.23
N GLY A 192 -18.29 -3.49 -5.64
CA GLY A 192 -18.59 -4.62 -4.76
C GLY A 192 -17.34 -5.24 -4.14
N LEU A 193 -16.17 -5.12 -4.78
CA LEU A 193 -14.92 -5.69 -4.29
C LEU A 193 -14.15 -4.75 -3.35
N ILE A 194 -14.42 -3.44 -3.41
CA ILE A 194 -13.74 -2.46 -2.57
C ILE A 194 -14.02 -2.69 -1.07
N PRO A 195 -15.27 -2.77 -0.58
CA PRO A 195 -15.53 -2.96 0.85
C PRO A 195 -14.94 -4.26 1.40
N PRO A 196 -15.09 -5.44 0.76
CA PRO A 196 -14.45 -6.67 1.20
C PRO A 196 -12.93 -6.54 1.38
N TYR A 197 -12.23 -5.86 0.47
CA TYR A 197 -10.80 -5.62 0.60
C TYR A 197 -10.44 -4.89 1.90
N TYR A 198 -11.15 -3.82 2.23
CA TYR A 198 -10.92 -3.08 3.47
C TYR A 198 -11.44 -3.81 4.73
N MET A 199 -12.47 -4.63 4.56
CA MET A 199 -13.02 -5.46 5.64
C MET A 199 -12.08 -6.59 6.07
N ALA A 200 -11.12 -6.98 5.23
CA ALA A 200 -10.11 -7.98 5.59
C ALA A 200 -9.29 -7.58 6.84
N THR A 201 -9.13 -6.28 7.10
CA THR A 201 -8.34 -5.76 8.23
C THR A 201 -9.17 -5.02 9.29
N SER A 202 -10.35 -4.51 8.93
CA SER A 202 -11.11 -3.58 9.77
C SER A 202 -12.61 -3.70 9.57
N LEU A 203 -13.37 -3.74 10.67
CA LEU A 203 -14.82 -3.78 10.59
C LEU A 203 -15.39 -2.42 10.18
N LEU A 204 -16.06 -2.34 9.02
CA LEU A 204 -16.69 -1.09 8.58
C LEU A 204 -17.94 -0.79 9.42
N PRO A 205 -18.09 0.44 9.96
CA PRO A 205 -19.30 0.84 10.65
C PRO A 205 -20.54 0.74 9.74
N LYS A 206 -21.69 0.32 10.29
CA LYS A 206 -22.97 0.27 9.57
C LYS A 206 -23.31 1.59 8.87
N LYS A 207 -23.00 2.73 9.51
CA LYS A 207 -23.21 4.06 8.94
C LYS A 207 -22.40 4.28 7.65
N THR A 208 -21.16 3.81 7.60
CA THR A 208 -20.31 3.85 6.40
C THR A 208 -20.92 2.97 5.31
N LEU A 209 -21.32 1.74 5.63
CA LEU A 209 -21.95 0.83 4.66
C LEU A 209 -23.21 1.43 4.05
N ASN A 210 -24.09 2.00 4.86
CA ASN A 210 -25.30 2.67 4.38
C ASN A 210 -25.00 3.83 3.42
N LYS A 211 -23.92 4.60 3.65
CA LYS A 211 -23.46 5.64 2.72
C LYS A 211 -23.00 5.05 1.39
N LEU A 212 -22.16 4.01 1.42
CA LEU A 212 -21.65 3.36 0.21
C LEU A 212 -22.79 2.74 -0.62
N THR A 213 -23.71 2.03 0.03
CA THR A 213 -24.91 1.46 -0.61
C THR A 213 -25.76 2.56 -1.25
N ARG A 214 -25.91 3.73 -0.59
CA ARG A 214 -26.62 4.87 -1.17
C ARG A 214 -25.95 5.38 -2.44
N ILE A 215 -24.62 5.44 -2.49
CA ILE A 215 -23.88 5.86 -3.70
C ILE A 215 -24.09 4.86 -4.84
N MET A 216 -23.95 3.56 -4.57
CA MET A 216 -24.19 2.49 -5.56
C MET A 216 -25.61 2.54 -6.12
N ARG A 217 -26.61 2.68 -5.22
CA ARG A 217 -28.02 2.82 -5.58
C ARG A 217 -28.28 4.03 -6.47
N ASN A 218 -27.77 5.19 -6.07
CA ASN A 218 -27.93 6.42 -6.85
C ASN A 218 -27.31 6.29 -8.25
N PHE A 219 -26.11 5.68 -8.33
CA PHE A 219 -25.46 5.41 -9.60
C PHE A 219 -26.28 4.47 -10.49
N TRP A 220 -26.80 3.37 -9.93
CA TRP A 220 -27.58 2.39 -10.67
C TRP A 220 -28.85 3.00 -11.29
N TRP A 221 -29.65 3.71 -10.48
CA TRP A 221 -30.85 4.41 -10.95
C TRP A 221 -30.54 5.58 -11.89
N GLY A 222 -29.29 6.05 -11.92
CA GLY A 222 -28.86 7.16 -12.77
C GLY A 222 -29.24 8.52 -12.22
N HIS A 223 -29.24 8.66 -10.90
CA HIS A 223 -29.30 9.97 -10.27
C HIS A 223 -28.09 10.78 -10.65
N ASP A 224 -28.33 12.05 -11.00
CA ASP A 224 -27.28 13.05 -11.03
C ASP A 224 -27.56 14.16 -10.01
N LYS A 225 -26.57 15.05 -9.79
CA LYS A 225 -26.74 16.21 -8.88
C LYS A 225 -27.96 17.06 -9.27
N GLU A 226 -28.30 17.10 -10.55
CA GLU A 226 -29.42 17.88 -11.09
C GLU A 226 -30.66 17.04 -11.41
N VAL A 227 -30.51 15.74 -11.68
CA VAL A 227 -31.62 14.87 -12.09
C VAL A 227 -31.90 13.82 -11.02
N ARG A 228 -33.02 14.01 -10.31
CA ARG A 228 -33.54 13.05 -9.35
C ARG A 228 -34.46 12.05 -10.05
N LYS A 229 -34.03 10.80 -10.21
CA LYS A 229 -34.87 9.73 -10.75
C LYS A 229 -35.69 9.05 -9.65
N MET A 230 -36.84 8.48 -9.99
CA MET A 230 -37.62 7.70 -9.02
C MET A 230 -36.99 6.31 -8.84
N HIS A 231 -36.97 5.82 -7.60
CA HIS A 231 -36.63 4.43 -7.32
C HIS A 231 -37.91 3.61 -7.43
N PHE A 232 -38.03 2.82 -8.50
CA PHE A 232 -39.24 2.03 -8.75
C PHE A 232 -39.30 0.73 -7.94
N ILE A 233 -38.17 0.31 -7.37
CA ILE A 233 -38.04 -0.93 -6.59
C ILE A 233 -37.23 -0.59 -5.33
N ASN A 234 -37.63 -1.19 -4.20
CA ASN A 234 -36.86 -1.08 -2.96
C ASN A 234 -35.48 -1.71 -3.16
N TRP A 235 -34.48 -1.01 -2.65
CA TRP A 235 -33.10 -1.48 -2.70
C TRP A 235 -32.80 -2.27 -1.43
N GLU A 236 -32.89 -3.59 -1.56
CA GLU A 236 -32.49 -4.55 -0.52
C GLU A 236 -30.97 -4.60 -0.36
#